data_AF-A0A3Q8DEG2-F1
#
_entry.id   AF-A0A3Q8DEG2-F1
#
_cell.length_a   1.000
_cell.length_b   1.000
_cell.length_c   1.000
_cell.angle_alpha   90.00
_cell.angle_beta   90.00
_cell.angle_gamma   90.00
#
_symmetry.space_group_name_H-M   'P 1'
#
loop_
_entity.id
_entity.type
_entity.pdbx_description
1 polymer ?
#
loop_
_entity_poly.entity_id
_entity_poly.type
_entity_poly.pdbx_seq_one_letter_code
_entity_poly.pdbx_strand_id
1 'polypeptide(L)'
;MNEYKSDFSADYTNYHDSVKYPHLFIFAISFVWQYYRHDSSFHDNTYASTRWDSYHLDEPHFIFYSMEQQAAMIADYWLLKKHDFMEYKKLSSYKKYEQFNFNIRKELLGKYQSILWAHIQTRESFW
;
A
#
# COMPACT_ATOMS: atom_id res chain seq x y z
N MET A 1 1.46 -13.85 13.78
CA MET A 1 2.40 -13.18 14.71
C MET A 1 1.64 -11.98 15.27
N ASN A 2 1.36 -11.94 16.58
CA ASN A 2 0.66 -10.81 17.21
C ASN A 2 1.71 -9.79 17.70
N GLU A 3 2.14 -8.89 16.81
CA GLU A 3 2.97 -7.73 17.15
C GLU A 3 2.09 -6.53 17.51
N TYR A 4 1.27 -6.67 18.55
CA TYR A 4 0.46 -5.55 19.05
C TYR A 4 1.32 -4.61 19.90
N LYS A 5 1.29 -3.31 19.59
CA LYS A 5 1.88 -2.24 20.39
C LYS A 5 0.79 -1.23 20.75
N SER A 6 0.83 -0.66 21.95
CA SER A 6 -0.16 0.33 22.39
C SER A 6 -0.04 1.68 21.66
N ASP A 7 1.16 2.00 21.17
CA ASP A 7 1.45 3.21 20.41
C ASP A 7 2.43 2.92 19.26
N PHE A 8 1.96 3.13 18.04
CA PHE A 8 2.71 2.96 16.78
C PHE A 8 3.34 4.27 16.28
N SER A 9 3.37 5.32 17.09
CA SER A 9 3.86 6.65 16.73
C SER A 9 5.13 7.08 17.47
N ALA A 10 5.50 6.43 18.58
CA ALA A 10 6.58 6.88 19.45
C ALA A 10 7.47 5.75 20.01
N ASP A 11 8.59 6.20 20.63
CA ASP A 11 9.54 5.42 21.43
C ASP A 11 10.22 4.25 20.71
N TYR A 12 10.86 4.56 19.57
CA TYR A 12 11.67 3.60 18.83
C TYR A 12 13.15 3.76 19.16
N THR A 13 13.76 2.67 19.62
CA THR A 13 15.19 2.62 19.96
C THR A 13 16.09 2.43 18.75
N ASN A 14 15.53 2.00 17.61
CA ASN A 14 16.25 1.88 16.35
C ASN A 14 15.42 2.46 15.18
N TYR A 15 16.12 2.89 14.13
CA TYR A 15 15.50 3.51 12.96
C TYR A 15 14.56 2.56 12.21
N HIS A 16 14.92 1.28 12.07
CA HIS A 16 14.10 0.30 11.34
C HIS A 16 12.70 0.16 11.94
N ASP A 17 12.60 0.05 13.26
CA ASP A 17 11.33 -0.03 13.98
C ASP A 17 10.52 1.26 13.83
N SER A 18 11.20 2.42 13.84
CA SER A 18 10.54 3.71 13.59
C SER A 18 9.90 3.84 12.20
N VAL A 19 10.24 2.95 11.27
CA VAL A 19 9.64 2.86 9.94
C VAL A 19 8.63 1.70 9.85
N LYS A 20 9.00 0.53 10.37
CA LYS A 20 8.20 -0.71 10.34
C LYS A 20 6.83 -0.52 10.98
N TYR A 21 6.79 0.06 12.17
CA TYR A 21 5.54 0.14 12.93
C TYR A 21 4.56 1.16 12.34
N PRO A 22 4.97 2.37 11.90
CA PRO A 22 4.10 3.24 11.11
C PRO A 22 3.64 2.63 9.77
N HIS A 23 4.50 1.87 9.07
CA HIS A 23 4.10 1.14 7.85
C HIS A 23 2.97 0.14 8.14
N LEU A 24 3.10 -0.67 9.19
CA LEU A 24 2.07 -1.60 9.64
C LEU A 24 0.78 -0.88 10.07
N PHE A 25 0.91 0.25 10.75
CA PHE A 25 -0.24 1.07 11.15
C PHE A 25 -1.02 1.59 9.94
N ILE A 26 -0.32 2.07 8.91
CA ILE A 26 -0.96 2.57 7.68
C ILE A 26 -1.64 1.42 6.91
N PHE A 27 -1.00 0.25 6.86
CA PHE A 27 -1.64 -0.96 6.35
C PHE A 27 -2.96 -1.26 7.08
N ALA A 28 -2.96 -1.23 8.42
CA ALA A 28 -4.16 -1.47 9.22
C ALA A 28 -5.25 -0.40 9.04
N ILE A 29 -4.89 0.89 9.05
CA ILE A 29 -5.83 2.00 8.85
C ILE A 29 -6.39 2.04 7.44
N SER A 30 -5.71 1.46 6.44
CA SER A 30 -6.24 1.34 5.09
C SER A 30 -7.54 0.51 5.06
N PHE A 31 -7.67 -0.51 5.90
CA PHE A 31 -8.93 -1.25 6.05
C PHE A 31 -10.03 -0.40 6.69
N VAL A 32 -9.69 0.47 7.65
CA VAL A 32 -10.65 1.41 8.24
C VAL A 32 -11.13 2.40 7.17
N TRP A 33 -10.22 2.93 6.35
CA TRP A 33 -10.57 3.79 5.21
C TRP A 33 -11.45 3.07 4.19
N GLN A 34 -11.11 1.82 3.83
CA GLN A 34 -11.94 0.98 2.96
C GLN A 34 -13.35 0.79 3.54
N TYR A 35 -13.45 0.49 4.85
CA TYR A 35 -14.72 0.34 5.57
C TYR A 35 -15.60 1.60 5.47
N TYR A 36 -15.05 2.79 5.72
CA TYR A 36 -15.84 4.04 5.62
C TYR A 36 -16.21 4.42 4.19
N ARG A 37 -15.50 3.89 3.19
CA ARG A 37 -15.75 4.17 1.77
C ARG A 37 -16.69 3.17 1.10
N HIS A 38 -17.23 2.20 1.84
CA HIS A 38 -18.14 1.17 1.34
C HIS A 38 -19.45 1.78 0.81
N ASP A 39 -19.41 2.22 -0.44
CA ASP A 39 -20.55 2.29 -1.33
C ASP A 39 -20.31 1.26 -2.43
N SER A 40 -20.99 0.10 -2.32
CA SER A 40 -21.38 -0.93 -3.32
C SER A 40 -20.45 -1.35 -4.50
N SER A 41 -19.29 -0.74 -4.67
CA SER A 41 -18.44 -0.79 -5.87
C SER A 41 -17.20 -1.68 -5.72
N PHE A 42 -16.97 -2.25 -4.53
CA PHE A 42 -16.00 -3.32 -4.31
C PHE A 42 -16.71 -4.66 -4.53
N HIS A 43 -16.69 -5.14 -5.77
CA HIS A 43 -17.42 -6.35 -6.20
C HIS A 43 -16.96 -7.63 -5.49
N ASP A 44 -17.90 -8.57 -5.39
CA ASP A 44 -17.92 -9.95 -4.87
C ASP A 44 -16.64 -10.82 -4.82
N ASN A 45 -15.53 -10.47 -5.49
CA ASN A 45 -14.24 -11.18 -5.37
C ASN A 45 -13.29 -10.54 -4.34
N THR A 46 -13.65 -9.42 -3.72
CA THR A 46 -12.78 -8.68 -2.80
C THR A 46 -12.64 -9.34 -1.40
N TYR A 47 -13.39 -10.42 -1.13
CA TYR A 47 -13.35 -11.20 0.12
C TYR A 47 -12.58 -12.53 0.01
N ALA A 48 -12.11 -12.90 -1.17
CA ALA A 48 -11.16 -13.99 -1.28
C ALA A 48 -9.83 -13.52 -0.68
N SER A 49 -9.57 -13.88 0.57
CA SER A 49 -8.33 -13.58 1.29
C SER A 49 -7.14 -13.90 0.39
N THR A 50 -6.57 -12.86 -0.21
CA THR A 50 -5.43 -12.96 -1.10
C THR A 50 -4.19 -12.56 -0.33
N ARG A 51 -3.07 -13.19 -0.66
CA ARG A 51 -1.77 -12.87 -0.06
C ARG A 51 -1.40 -11.41 -0.32
N TRP A 52 -1.45 -10.60 0.74
CA TRP A 52 -1.06 -9.18 0.74
C TRP A 52 0.41 -8.98 0.33
N ASP A 53 1.24 -9.99 0.55
CA ASP A 53 2.65 -10.08 0.18
C ASP A 53 2.88 -10.44 -1.31
N SER A 54 1.82 -10.51 -2.11
CA SER A 54 1.93 -10.76 -3.55
C SER A 54 0.91 -9.95 -4.34
N TYR A 55 1.35 -8.83 -4.92
CA TYR A 55 0.59 -8.10 -5.93
C TYR A 55 1.50 -7.65 -7.08
N HIS A 56 0.88 -7.38 -8.21
CA HIS A 56 1.53 -6.85 -9.42
C HIS A 56 1.11 -5.39 -9.63
N LEU A 57 1.87 -4.61 -10.40
CA LEU A 57 1.58 -3.19 -10.67
C LEU A 57 1.19 -2.98 -12.13
N ASP A 58 0.38 -3.90 -12.64
CA ASP A 58 -0.07 -4.04 -14.03
C ASP A 58 -1.59 -3.97 -14.18
N GLU A 59 -2.35 -4.10 -13.09
CA GLU A 59 -3.80 -3.92 -13.15
C GLU A 59 -4.15 -2.48 -13.50
N PRO A 60 -5.19 -2.27 -14.34
CA PRO A 60 -5.53 -0.96 -14.86
C PRO A 60 -6.09 -0.02 -13.79
N HIS A 61 -6.74 -0.56 -12.75
CA HIS A 61 -7.38 0.22 -11.69
C HIS A 61 -7.22 -0.41 -10.32
N PHE A 62 -7.19 0.45 -9.29
CA PHE A 62 -7.02 0.04 -7.89
C PHE A 62 -8.09 -0.94 -7.39
N ILE A 63 -9.30 -0.89 -7.95
CA ILE A 63 -10.42 -1.77 -7.57
C ILE A 63 -10.24 -3.23 -7.98
N PHE A 64 -9.32 -3.54 -8.90
CA PHE A 64 -9.06 -4.92 -9.33
C PHE A 64 -8.17 -5.71 -8.37
N TYR A 65 -7.54 -5.01 -7.42
CA TYR A 65 -6.78 -5.62 -6.33
C TYR A 65 -7.69 -6.04 -5.19
N SER A 66 -7.32 -7.10 -4.46
CA SER A 66 -8.02 -7.48 -3.22
C SER A 66 -7.90 -6.37 -2.17
N MET A 67 -8.75 -6.39 -1.12
CA MET A 67 -8.69 -5.38 -0.06
C MET A 67 -7.31 -5.35 0.61
N GLU A 68 -6.71 -6.53 0.82
CA GLU A 68 -5.40 -6.65 1.45
C GLU A 68 -4.26 -6.18 0.52
N GLN A 69 -4.36 -6.45 -0.78
CA GLN A 69 -3.40 -5.91 -1.76
C GLN A 69 -3.50 -4.39 -1.86
N GLN A 70 -4.73 -3.85 -1.91
CA GLN A 70 -4.97 -2.41 -1.87
C GLN A 70 -4.36 -1.76 -0.61
N ALA A 71 -4.57 -2.34 0.56
CA ALA A 71 -3.98 -1.88 1.81
C ALA A 71 -2.44 -1.93 1.77
N ALA A 72 -1.86 -3.01 1.26
CA ALA A 72 -0.43 -3.15 1.09
C ALA A 72 0.15 -2.09 0.13
N MET A 73 -0.53 -1.81 -0.98
CA MET A 73 -0.11 -0.78 -1.94
C MET A 73 -0.11 0.63 -1.33
N ILE A 74 -1.13 0.97 -0.53
CA ILE A 74 -1.20 2.26 0.16
C ILE A 74 -0.03 2.41 1.14
N ALA A 75 0.22 1.37 1.95
CA ALA A 75 1.32 1.36 2.92
C ALA A 75 2.69 1.44 2.23
N ASP A 76 2.91 0.66 1.19
CA ASP A 76 4.16 0.63 0.41
C ASP A 76 4.42 1.95 -0.33
N TYR A 77 3.38 2.58 -0.87
CA TYR A 77 3.51 3.92 -1.48
C TYR A 77 3.93 4.97 -0.45
N TRP A 78 3.31 4.97 0.73
CA TRP A 78 3.70 5.87 1.82
C TRP A 78 5.17 5.63 2.22
N LEU A 79 5.56 4.37 2.37
CA LEU A 79 6.92 3.95 2.73
C LEU A 79 7.95 4.46 1.71
N LEU A 80 7.70 4.24 0.42
CA LEU A 80 8.59 4.67 -0.67
C LEU A 80 8.70 6.20 -0.78
N LYS A 81 7.61 6.90 -0.46
CA LYS A 81 7.55 8.37 -0.49
C LYS A 81 8.27 9.01 0.69
N LYS A 82 8.20 8.41 1.88
CA LYS A 82 8.70 9.00 3.14
C LYS A 82 10.12 8.56 3.50
N HIS A 83 10.48 7.32 3.19
CA HIS A 83 11.74 6.73 3.62
C HIS A 83 12.66 6.44 2.44
N ASP A 84 13.90 6.05 2.74
CA ASP A 84 14.85 5.62 1.74
C ASP A 84 14.44 4.29 1.09
N PHE A 85 15.09 3.97 -0.03
CA PHE A 85 14.78 2.75 -0.78
C PHE A 85 15.22 1.47 -0.06
N MET A 86 16.13 1.55 0.91
CA MET A 86 16.60 0.39 1.65
C MET A 86 15.52 -0.11 2.62
N GLU A 87 14.88 0.81 3.35
CA GLU A 87 13.74 0.45 4.22
C GLU A 87 12.55 -0.03 3.40
N TYR A 88 12.29 0.60 2.24
CA TYR A 88 11.31 0.10 1.28
C TYR A 88 11.59 -1.36 0.90
N LYS A 89 12.82 -1.69 0.51
CA LYS A 89 13.22 -3.05 0.10
C LYS A 89 12.96 -4.10 1.18
N LYS A 90 13.24 -3.75 2.44
CA LYS A 90 13.05 -4.62 3.60
C LYS A 90 11.57 -4.87 3.87
N LEU A 91 10.78 -3.80 3.95
CA LEU A 91 9.43 -3.83 4.53
C LEU A 91 8.30 -4.00 3.50
N SER A 92 8.50 -3.56 2.25
CA SER A 92 7.45 -3.61 1.23
C SER A 92 7.02 -5.03 0.91
N SER A 93 5.73 -5.21 0.70
CA SER A 93 5.11 -6.42 0.15
C SER A 93 5.50 -6.66 -1.31
N TYR A 94 5.73 -5.59 -2.06
CA TYR A 94 6.13 -5.65 -3.45
C TYR A 94 7.62 -5.98 -3.63
N LYS A 95 7.92 -7.20 -4.07
CA LYS A 95 9.31 -7.67 -4.27
C LYS A 95 9.81 -7.61 -5.72
N LYS A 96 8.96 -7.28 -6.70
CA LYS A 96 9.31 -7.29 -8.14
C LYS A 96 9.87 -5.96 -8.66
N TYR A 97 10.63 -5.22 -7.86
CA TYR A 97 11.22 -3.93 -8.26
C TYR A 97 12.53 -4.07 -9.07
N GLU A 98 13.06 -5.28 -9.24
CA GLU A 98 14.26 -5.51 -10.06
C GLU A 98 14.00 -5.35 -11.57
N GLN A 99 12.73 -5.27 -11.97
CA GLN A 99 12.32 -5.04 -13.36
C GLN A 99 12.42 -3.57 -13.82
N PHE A 100 12.81 -2.66 -12.93
CA PHE A 100 12.98 -1.25 -13.22
C PHE A 100 14.45 -0.94 -13.54
N ASN A 101 14.70 -0.13 -14.57
CA ASN A 101 16.04 0.06 -15.13
C ASN A 101 16.82 1.17 -14.42
N PHE A 102 16.42 2.43 -14.61
CA PHE A 102 17.16 3.61 -14.11
C PHE A 102 16.27 4.42 -13.17
N ASN A 103 16.77 4.74 -11.97
CA ASN A 103 16.02 5.43 -10.92
C ASN A 103 14.73 4.69 -10.50
N ILE A 104 14.91 3.43 -10.07
CA ILE A 104 13.86 2.51 -9.59
C ILE A 104 12.84 3.20 -8.69
N ARG A 105 13.30 4.04 -7.75
CA ARG A 105 12.42 4.78 -6.84
C ARG A 105 11.44 5.68 -7.57
N LYS A 106 11.91 6.46 -8.56
CA LYS A 106 11.06 7.40 -9.31
C LYS A 106 10.04 6.65 -10.18
N GLU A 107 10.47 5.60 -10.87
CA GLU A 107 9.57 4.79 -11.71
C GLU A 107 8.48 4.12 -10.88
N LEU A 108 8.87 3.55 -9.73
CA LEU A 108 7.95 2.87 -8.82
C LEU A 108 6.97 3.85 -8.15
N LEU A 109 7.43 5.03 -7.73
CA LEU A 109 6.55 6.11 -7.26
C LEU A 109 5.52 6.51 -8.33
N GLY A 110 5.95 6.63 -9.59
CA GLY A 110 5.07 6.94 -10.71
C GLY A 110 3.99 5.89 -10.91
N LYS A 111 4.34 4.59 -10.83
CA LYS A 111 3.36 3.50 -10.94
C LYS A 111 2.36 3.46 -9.78
N TYR A 112 2.82 3.64 -8.54
CA TYR A 112 1.90 3.75 -7.41
C TYR A 112 0.94 4.93 -7.58
N GLN A 113 1.46 6.09 -7.99
CA GLN A 113 0.63 7.27 -8.24
C GLN A 113 -0.39 7.04 -9.34
N SER A 114 -0.01 6.44 -10.47
CA SER A 114 -0.95 6.20 -11.56
C SER A 114 -2.12 5.31 -11.13
N ILE A 115 -1.84 4.22 -10.40
CA ILE A 115 -2.87 3.29 -9.94
C ILE A 115 -3.77 3.95 -8.87
N LEU A 116 -3.17 4.64 -7.89
CA LEU A 116 -3.90 5.30 -6.81
C LEU A 116 -4.71 6.52 -7.29
N TRP A 117 -4.20 7.28 -8.27
CA TRP A 117 -4.89 8.46 -8.80
C TRP A 117 -5.96 8.13 -9.84
N ALA A 118 -5.78 7.08 -10.64
CA ALA A 118 -6.83 6.60 -11.54
C ALA A 118 -8.13 6.26 -10.78
N HIS A 119 -8.01 5.85 -9.51
CA HIS A 119 -9.13 5.59 -8.60
C HIS A 119 -9.80 6.86 -8.03
N ILE A 120 -9.08 7.99 -7.98
CA ILE A 120 -9.64 9.26 -7.49
C ILE A 120 -10.40 9.97 -8.62
N GLN A 121 -9.85 9.98 -9.84
CA GLN A 121 -10.43 10.69 -10.98
C GLN A 121 -11.69 10.04 -11.55
N THR A 122 -11.79 8.70 -11.53
CA THR A 122 -12.99 7.97 -11.99
C THR A 122 -14.25 8.27 -11.17
N ARG A 123 -14.12 8.91 -10.00
CA ARG A 123 -15.25 9.32 -9.15
C ARG A 123 -15.70 10.76 -9.34
N GLU A 124 -14.88 11.63 -9.94
CA GLU A 124 -15.28 13.03 -10.22
C GLU A 124 -15.99 13.18 -11.57
N SER A 125 -15.87 12.19 -12.46
CA SER A 125 -16.49 12.20 -13.80
C SER A 125 -17.96 11.73 -13.82
N PHE A 126 -18.58 11.50 -12.67
CA PHE A 126 -19.97 11.01 -12.54
C PHE A 126 -20.91 11.97 -11.78
N TRP A 127 -20.53 13.24 -11.63
CA TRP A 127 -21.40 14.34 -11.16
C TRP A 127 -21.34 15.52 -12.12
#